data_AF-A0A843VXM2-F1
#
_entry.id   AF-A0A843VXM2-F1
#
_cell.length_a   1.000
_cell.length_b   1.000
_cell.length_c   1.000
_cell.angle_alpha   90.00
_cell.angle_beta   90.00
_cell.angle_gamma   90.00
#
_symmetry.space_group_name_H-M   'P 1'
#
loop_
_entity.id
_entity.type
_entity.pdbx_description
1 polymer ?
#
loop_
_entity_poly.entity_id
_entity_poly.type
_entity_poly.pdbx_seq_one_letter_code
_entity_poly.pdbx_strand_id
1 'polypeptide(L)' 'MMHCVIFMGPTFYQRLIHMAEDPKEHRAMHPLTRQPVADRKRFRGVRFGEIERNYLLANWCQAGIPRAL' A
#
# COMPACT_ATOMS: atom_id res chain seq x y z
N MET A 1 -11.61 -1.59 42.22
CA MET A 1 -12.73 -0.74 41.75
C MET A 1 -12.14 0.53 41.16
N MET A 2 -12.54 0.89 39.93
CA MET A 2 -12.13 2.15 39.29
C MET A 2 -13.03 3.29 39.82
N HIS A 3 -12.47 4.16 40.66
CA HIS A 3 -13.13 5.39 41.12
C HIS A 3 -12.72 6.53 40.19
N CYS A 4 -13.53 6.81 39.15
CA CYS A 4 -13.35 8.00 38.33
C CYS A 4 -14.71 8.50 37.82
N VAL A 5 -14.83 9.82 37.67
CA VAL A 5 -16.03 10.50 37.18
C VAL A 5 -15.87 10.66 35.67
N ILE A 6 -16.60 9.86 34.89
CA ILE A 6 -16.56 9.92 33.42
C ILE A 6 -17.57 10.99 32.97
N PHE A 7 -17.07 12.08 32.40
CA PHE A 7 -17.95 13.10 31.82
C PHE A 7 -18.55 12.58 30.51
N MET A 8 -19.86 12.38 30.50
CA MET A 8 -20.62 11.97 29.32
C MET A 8 -21.48 13.15 28.84
N GLY A 9 -21.39 13.45 27.54
CA GLY A 9 -22.15 14.50 26.88
C GLY A 9 -22.47 14.12 25.43
N PRO A 10 -23.36 14.85 24.75
CA PRO A 10 -23.72 14.56 23.36
C PRO A 10 -22.52 14.80 22.43
N THR A 11 -21.99 13.73 21.84
CA THR A 11 -20.90 13.78 20.87
C THR A 11 -21.45 13.60 19.46
N PHE A 12 -21.28 14.60 18.60
CA PHE A 12 -21.64 14.49 17.19
C PHE A 12 -20.51 13.80 16.42
N TYR A 13 -20.78 12.59 15.92
CA TYR A 13 -19.84 11.86 15.06
C TYR A 13 -20.12 12.20 13.60
N GLN A 14 -19.09 12.67 12.89
CA GLN A 14 -19.15 12.84 11.44
C GLN A 14 -18.66 11.57 10.75
N ARG A 15 -19.50 11.02 9.86
CA ARG A 15 -19.07 9.94 8.98
C ARG A 15 -18.29 10.53 7.80
N LEU A 16 -16.99 10.32 7.78
CA LEU A 16 -16.14 10.63 6.63
C LEU A 16 -16.25 9.48 5.61
N ILE A 17 -16.32 9.83 4.33
CA ILE A 17 -16.22 8.81 3.28
C ILE A 17 -14.81 8.26 3.26
N HIS A 18 -14.68 6.94 3.38
CA HIS A 18 -13.40 6.27 3.28
C HIS A 18 -12.98 6.26 1.81
N MET A 19 -12.02 7.12 1.47
CA MET A 19 -11.41 7.17 0.15
C MET A 19 -10.54 5.94 -0.18
N ALA A 20 -10.41 5.00 0.78
CA ALA A 20 -9.53 3.84 0.73
C ALA A 20 -10.23 2.51 0.42
N GLU A 21 -11.56 2.52 0.19
CA GLU A 21 -12.26 1.35 -0.39
C GLU A 21 -11.94 1.28 -1.89
N ASP A 22 -10.68 0.97 -2.20
CA ASP A 22 -10.25 0.77 -3.56
C ASP A 22 -10.58 -0.67 -4.00
N PRO A 23 -11.14 -0.84 -5.22
CA PRO A 23 -11.36 -2.16 -5.78
C PRO A 23 -10.03 -2.91 -5.89
N LYS A 24 -10.04 -4.22 -5.64
CA LYS A 24 -8.87 -5.10 -5.75
C LYS A 24 -8.05 -4.77 -7.00
N GLU A 25 -6.80 -4.37 -6.80
CA GLU A 25 -5.88 -4.04 -7.88
C GLU A 25 -5.53 -5.32 -8.66
N HIS A 26 -5.82 -5.33 -9.96
CA HIS A 26 -5.41 -6.39 -10.89
C HIS A 26 -4.38 -5.83 -11.86
N ARG A 27 -3.38 -6.63 -12.21
CA ARG A 27 -2.22 -6.13 -12.96
C ARG A 27 -2.51 -6.11 -14.46
N ALA A 28 -2.77 -4.93 -15.03
CA ALA A 28 -2.72 -4.72 -16.48
C ALA A 28 -1.40 -4.07 -16.90
N MET A 29 -0.84 -4.48 -18.04
CA MET A 29 0.45 -3.99 -18.55
C MET A 29 0.22 -3.06 -19.76
N HIS A 30 0.96 -1.94 -19.81
CA HIS A 30 0.86 -0.98 -20.90
C HIS A 30 1.49 -1.57 -22.17
N PRO A 31 0.84 -1.53 -23.34
CA PRO A 31 1.30 -2.22 -24.54
C PRO A 31 2.66 -1.72 -25.08
N LEU A 32 2.97 -0.45 -24.85
CA LEU A 32 4.21 0.17 -25.36
C LEU A 32 5.37 0.12 -24.36
N THR A 33 5.13 0.46 -23.09
CA THR A 33 6.19 0.55 -22.07
C THR A 33 6.34 -0.73 -21.26
N ARG A 34 5.39 -1.66 -21.36
CA ARG A 34 5.27 -2.84 -20.49
C ARG A 34 5.29 -2.49 -18.99
N GLN A 35 5.05 -1.23 -18.64
CA GLN A 35 4.92 -0.80 -17.26
C GLN A 35 3.49 -1.06 -16.78
N PRO A 36 3.27 -1.30 -15.48
CA PRO A 36 1.94 -1.41 -14.92
C PRO A 36 1.11 -0.17 -15.30
N VAL A 37 -0.08 -0.41 -15.86
CA VAL A 37 -0.93 0.67 -16.34
C VAL A 37 -1.30 1.53 -15.16
N ALA A 38 -1.11 2.84 -15.33
CA ALA A 38 -1.42 3.75 -14.27
C ALA A 38 -2.92 3.85 -14.08
N ASP A 39 -3.85 3.52 -14.99
CA ASP A 39 -5.27 3.91 -14.89
C ASP A 39 -6.20 3.05 -14.00
N ARG A 40 -7.06 3.72 -13.21
CA ARG A 40 -8.03 3.10 -12.26
C ARG A 40 -9.09 2.28 -12.99
N LYS A 41 -9.44 2.70 -14.21
CA LYS A 41 -10.43 2.03 -15.06
C LYS A 41 -9.88 0.79 -15.79
N ARG A 42 -8.55 0.66 -15.90
CA ARG A 42 -7.90 -0.45 -16.62
C ARG A 42 -7.19 -1.43 -15.69
N PHE A 43 -7.57 -1.41 -14.41
CA PHE A 43 -6.90 -2.13 -13.33
C PHE A 43 -5.44 -1.64 -13.17
N ARG A 44 -5.22 -0.76 -12.18
CA ARG A 44 -3.87 -0.28 -11.86
C ARG A 44 -3.05 -1.44 -11.31
N GLY A 45 -1.80 -1.53 -11.70
CA GLY A 45 -0.82 -2.35 -10.99
C GLY A 45 0.00 -1.49 -10.03
N VAL A 46 0.48 -2.11 -8.96
CA VAL A 46 1.41 -1.49 -8.01
C VAL A 46 2.71 -1.11 -8.71
N ARG A 47 3.17 0.13 -8.50
CA ARG A 47 4.45 0.60 -9.03
C ARG A 47 5.56 0.20 -8.08
N PHE A 48 6.46 -0.66 -8.57
CA PHE A 48 7.62 -1.05 -7.79
C PHE A 48 8.66 0.08 -7.78
N GLY A 49 8.83 0.71 -6.62
CA GLY A 49 9.70 1.88 -6.45
C GLY A 49 11.15 1.53 -6.15
N GLU A 50 12.04 2.52 -6.24
CA GLU A 50 13.46 2.36 -5.90
C GLU A 50 13.66 1.94 -4.44
N ILE A 51 12.78 2.39 -3.55
CA ILE A 51 12.82 2.02 -2.12
C ILE A 51 12.54 0.52 -1.95
N GLU A 52 11.51 0.01 -2.62
CA GLU A 52 11.15 -1.42 -2.53
C GLU A 52 12.23 -2.28 -3.16
N ARG A 53 12.86 -1.80 -4.25
CA ARG A 53 14.04 -2.43 -4.85
C ARG A 53 15.21 -2.50 -3.88
N ASN A 54 15.53 -1.40 -3.22
CA ASN A 54 16.63 -1.34 -2.27
C ASN A 54 16.38 -2.24 -1.06
N TYR A 55 15.12 -2.32 -0.59
CA TYR A 55 14.72 -3.24 0.47
C TYR A 55 14.89 -4.71 0.07
N LEU A 56 14.46 -5.10 -1.14
CA LEU A 56 14.68 -6.47 -1.63
C LEU A 56 16.19 -6.77 -1.76
N LEU A 57 16.97 -5.86 -2.35
CA LEU A 57 18.42 -6.08 -2.48
C LEU A 57 19.11 -6.23 -1.12
N ALA A 58 18.71 -5.43 -0.12
CA ALA A 58 19.22 -5.55 1.24
C ALA A 58 18.87 -6.90 1.88
N ASN A 59 17.62 -7.33 1.74
CA ASN A 59 17.15 -8.61 2.28
C ASN A 59 17.86 -9.82 1.64
N TRP A 60 18.08 -9.78 0.32
CA TRP A 60 18.76 -10.87 -0.41
C TRP A 60 20.28 -10.87 -0.19
N CYS A 61 20.88 -9.72 0.08
CA CYS A 61 22.28 -9.63 0.48
C CYS A 61 22.52 -10.23 1.88
N GLN A 62 21.54 -10.11 2.78
CA GLN A 62 21.59 -10.74 4.11
C GLN A 62 21.46 -12.28 4.04
N ALA A 63 20.81 -12.82 3.00
CA ALA A 63 20.67 -14.26 2.76
C ALA A 63 21.90 -14.91 2.08
N GLY A 64 22.98 -14.17 1.83
CA GLY A 64 24.29 -14.75 1.50
C GLY A 64 24.40 -15.43 0.14
N ILE A 65 23.77 -14.89 -0.92
CA ILE A 65 24.04 -15.35 -2.29
C ILE A 65 25.06 -14.38 -2.92
N PRO A 66 26.31 -14.81 -3.20
CA PRO A 66 27.24 -13.97 -3.92
C PRO A 66 26.71 -13.75 -5.33
N ARG A 67 26.85 -12.52 -5.79
CA ARG A 67 26.50 -12.02 -7.12
C ARG A 67 27.08 -12.96 -8.18
N ALA A 68 26.28 -13.88 -8.71
CA ALA A 68 26.59 -14.59 -9.94
C ALA A 68 26.36 -13.59 -11.09
N LEU A 69 27.42 -12.82 -11.38
CA LEU A 69 27.66 -12.31 -12.73
C LEU A 69 28.02 -13.47 -13.64
#